data_AF-A0A1G5RR47-F1
#
_entry.id   AF-A0A1G5RR47-F1
#
_cell.length_a   1.000
_cell.length_b   1.000
_cell.length_c   1.000
_cell.angle_alpha   90.00
_cell.angle_beta   90.00
_cell.angle_gamma   90.00
#
_symmetry.space_group_name_H-M   'P 1'
#
loop_
_entity.id
_entity.type
_entity.pdbx_description
1 polymer ?
#
loop_
_entity_poly.entity_id
_entity_poly.type
_entity_poly.pdbx_seq_one_letter_code
_entity_poly.pdbx_strand_id
1 'polypeptide(L)'
;MCKHGNYKDGSVGAGCGATVGKLLGPDRCWKSGLGSYAVELGELKVGAIICTNAIGDVYDAKNGKRIAGVKNEKGTGLNKVSCEELLYDMYVNPPVGMTTNTTIGIILTNAKFNKTQLCKLAGMGHDGYARSIRPVHTSMDGDSIYAMSLGDVKASLDVVGTLANHVICEAIKRSVNV
;
A
#
# COMPACT_ATOMS: atom_id res chain seq x y z
N MET A 1 -2.97 19.60 -8.17
CA MET A 1 -1.49 19.54 -8.07
C MET A 1 -1.04 20.55 -7.03
N CYS A 2 -0.17 20.17 -6.08
CA CYS A 2 0.35 21.10 -5.06
C CYS A 2 1.09 22.27 -5.73
N LYS A 3 0.58 23.49 -5.54
CA LYS A 3 1.17 24.72 -6.08
C LYS A 3 2.52 25.10 -5.46
N HIS A 4 2.99 24.38 -4.42
CA HIS A 4 4.20 24.71 -3.65
C HIS A 4 5.22 23.56 -3.50
N GLY A 5 5.12 22.48 -4.28
CA GLY A 5 6.22 21.53 -4.52
C GLY A 5 6.93 20.89 -3.30
N ASN A 6 6.27 20.78 -2.14
CA ASN A 6 6.90 20.29 -0.91
C ASN A 6 6.73 18.79 -0.65
N TYR A 7 5.99 18.08 -1.49
CA TYR A 7 5.75 16.65 -1.37
C TYR A 7 6.81 15.84 -2.14
N LYS A 8 7.28 14.73 -1.55
CA LYS A 8 8.23 13.79 -2.15
C LYS A 8 7.86 12.35 -1.79
N ASP A 9 8.00 11.45 -2.75
CA ASP A 9 7.97 10.00 -2.52
C ASP A 9 9.33 9.53 -1.94
N GLY A 10 9.36 8.29 -1.43
CA GLY A 10 10.57 7.61 -0.98
C GLY A 10 10.75 7.61 0.55
N SER A 11 12.02 7.58 0.99
CA SER A 11 12.39 7.50 2.41
C SER A 11 12.34 8.86 3.10
N VAL A 12 11.14 9.43 3.18
CA VAL A 12 10.90 10.75 3.80
C VAL A 12 9.68 10.68 4.71
N GLY A 13 9.66 11.50 5.78
CA GLY A 13 8.55 11.52 6.73
C GLY A 13 8.20 10.13 7.27
N ALA A 14 6.93 9.72 7.12
CA ALA A 14 6.47 8.38 7.53
C ALA A 14 7.23 7.23 6.82
N GLY A 15 7.80 7.48 5.63
CA GLY A 15 8.55 6.49 4.86
C GLY A 15 10.00 6.25 5.32
N CYS A 16 10.53 7.06 6.24
CA CYS A 16 11.93 6.93 6.71
C CYS A 16 12.23 5.53 7.26
N GLY A 17 11.33 4.98 8.08
CA GLY A 17 11.47 3.64 8.68
C GLY A 17 10.72 2.52 7.95
N ALA A 18 9.99 2.83 6.88
CA ALA A 18 9.11 1.84 6.24
C ALA A 18 9.90 0.71 5.56
N THR A 19 9.43 -0.51 5.75
CA THR A 19 9.96 -1.74 5.12
C THR A 19 8.84 -2.74 4.81
N VAL A 20 9.10 -3.71 3.94
CA VAL A 20 8.19 -4.82 3.60
C VAL A 20 8.91 -6.18 3.63
N GLY A 21 8.14 -7.28 3.64
CA GLY A 21 8.68 -8.63 3.57
C GLY A 21 9.47 -9.06 4.82
N LYS A 22 8.80 -9.09 5.97
CA LYS A 22 9.46 -9.04 7.29
C LYS A 22 9.54 -10.37 8.03
N LEU A 23 8.98 -11.45 7.46
CA LEU A 23 8.84 -12.73 8.18
C LEU A 23 10.17 -13.43 8.52
N LEU A 24 11.28 -13.08 7.86
CA LEU A 24 12.61 -13.63 8.18
C LEU A 24 13.47 -12.67 9.00
N GLY A 25 12.85 -11.67 9.64
CA GLY A 25 13.53 -10.71 10.50
C GLY A 25 14.08 -9.48 9.77
N PRO A 26 14.59 -8.49 10.54
CA PRO A 26 14.92 -7.15 10.05
C PRO A 26 15.98 -7.12 8.94
N ASP A 27 16.99 -8.01 9.01
CA ASP A 27 18.07 -8.08 8.01
C ASP A 27 17.58 -8.57 6.64
N ARG A 28 16.39 -9.17 6.62
CA ARG A 28 15.76 -9.75 5.43
C ARG A 28 14.67 -8.85 4.85
N CYS A 29 14.43 -7.69 5.46
CA CYS A 29 13.44 -6.73 4.99
C CYS A 29 13.88 -6.00 3.71
N TRP A 30 12.88 -5.64 2.91
CA TRP A 30 13.05 -4.75 1.77
C TRP A 30 12.73 -3.30 2.16
N LYS A 31 13.57 -2.35 1.72
CA LYS A 31 13.35 -0.94 2.01
C LYS A 31 12.16 -0.41 1.21
N SER A 32 11.23 0.25 1.88
CA SER A 32 10.09 0.93 1.24
C SER A 32 9.98 2.35 1.78
N GLY A 33 8.87 3.03 1.48
CA GLY A 33 8.67 4.42 1.82
C GLY A 33 7.27 4.92 1.55
N LEU A 34 7.18 6.21 1.25
CA LEU A 34 6.00 6.84 0.71
C LEU A 34 5.95 6.65 -0.81
N GLY A 35 4.77 6.36 -1.34
CA GLY A 35 4.50 6.38 -2.77
C GLY A 35 3.20 7.11 -3.05
N SER A 36 3.14 7.81 -4.18
CA SER A 36 1.95 8.51 -4.62
C SER A 36 1.63 8.27 -6.09
N TYR A 37 0.33 8.28 -6.40
CA TYR A 37 -0.16 8.20 -7.76
C TYR A 37 -1.49 8.94 -7.87
N ALA A 38 -1.77 9.53 -9.03
CA ALA A 38 -3.03 10.19 -9.30
C ALA A 38 -3.41 10.07 -10.78
N VAL A 39 -4.71 10.05 -11.01
CA VAL A 39 -5.31 9.99 -12.34
C VAL A 39 -6.40 11.04 -12.47
N GLU A 40 -6.66 11.41 -13.71
CA GLU A 40 -7.72 12.34 -14.09
C GLU A 40 -8.62 11.67 -15.15
N LEU A 41 -9.93 11.75 -14.95
CA LEU A 41 -10.95 11.27 -15.87
C LEU A 41 -11.91 12.42 -16.15
N GLY A 42 -11.63 13.21 -17.19
CA GLY A 42 -12.30 14.49 -17.41
C GLY A 42 -12.02 15.44 -16.24
N GLU A 43 -13.07 15.96 -15.60
CA GLU A 43 -12.90 16.84 -14.44
C GLU A 43 -12.64 16.08 -13.12
N LEU A 44 -12.92 14.77 -13.08
CA LEU A 44 -12.75 13.94 -11.90
C LEU A 44 -11.27 13.64 -11.68
N LYS A 45 -10.81 13.85 -10.46
CA LYS A 45 -9.43 13.56 -10.02
C LYS A 45 -9.48 12.62 -8.84
N VAL A 46 -8.66 11.58 -8.90
CA VAL A 46 -8.49 10.59 -7.83
C VAL A 46 -7.01 10.34 -7.67
N GLY A 47 -6.51 10.39 -6.44
CA GLY A 47 -5.13 10.08 -6.12
C GLY A 47 -5.00 9.38 -4.79
N ALA A 48 -3.84 8.77 -4.56
CA ALA A 48 -3.49 8.15 -3.30
C ALA A 48 -2.05 8.49 -2.90
N ILE A 49 -1.83 8.54 -1.60
CA ILE A 49 -0.51 8.59 -0.97
C ILE A 49 -0.47 7.47 0.07
N ILE A 50 0.48 6.55 -0.06
CA ILE A 50 0.59 5.35 0.77
C ILE A 50 1.99 5.26 1.38
N CYS A 51 2.06 5.07 2.70
CA CYS A 51 3.28 4.61 3.37
C CYS A 51 3.20 3.09 3.53
N THR A 52 4.06 2.37 2.82
CA THR A 52 3.97 0.91 2.77
C THR A 52 4.93 0.27 3.76
N ASN A 53 4.43 -0.12 4.94
CA ASN A 53 5.24 -0.79 5.97
C ASN A 53 4.61 -2.14 6.39
N ALA A 54 4.32 -2.99 5.40
CA ALA A 54 3.59 -4.25 5.55
C ALA A 54 4.46 -5.41 6.06
N ILE A 55 3.84 -6.43 6.67
CA ILE A 55 4.50 -7.72 6.89
C ILE A 55 4.81 -8.44 5.57
N GLY A 56 3.88 -8.36 4.61
CA GLY A 56 3.91 -9.13 3.38
C GLY A 56 4.83 -8.59 2.28
N ASP A 57 4.89 -9.36 1.20
CA ASP A 57 5.57 -9.03 -0.04
C ASP A 57 4.69 -8.11 -0.89
N VAL A 58 5.31 -7.29 -1.74
CA VAL A 58 4.64 -6.38 -2.68
C VAL A 58 4.64 -6.95 -4.09
N TYR A 59 3.48 -6.90 -4.74
CA TYR A 59 3.20 -7.43 -6.07
C TYR A 59 2.73 -6.32 -6.99
N ASP A 60 3.16 -6.36 -8.25
CA ASP A 60 2.60 -5.53 -9.31
C ASP A 60 1.19 -6.05 -9.65
N ALA A 61 0.17 -5.26 -9.28
CA ALA A 61 -1.23 -5.61 -9.44
C ALA A 61 -1.69 -5.80 -10.90
N LYS A 62 -0.87 -5.42 -11.90
CA LYS A 62 -1.18 -5.60 -13.33
C LYS A 62 -0.79 -6.98 -13.84
N ASN A 63 0.34 -7.52 -13.40
CA ASN A 63 0.91 -8.77 -13.93
C ASN A 63 1.14 -9.85 -12.86
N GLY A 64 0.89 -9.55 -11.58
CA GLY A 64 1.06 -10.47 -10.47
C GLY A 64 2.51 -10.78 -10.11
N LYS A 65 3.49 -10.07 -10.68
CA LYS A 65 4.91 -10.27 -10.36
C LYS A 65 5.21 -9.68 -8.98
N ARG A 66 5.88 -10.47 -8.12
CA ARG A 66 6.47 -9.94 -6.88
C ARG A 66 7.62 -8.98 -7.22
N ILE A 67 7.53 -7.75 -6.73
CA ILE A 67 8.46 -6.66 -7.05
C ILE A 67 9.30 -6.20 -5.85
N ALA A 68 8.82 -6.44 -4.63
CA ALA A 68 9.58 -6.24 -3.40
C ALA A 68 9.05 -7.21 -2.34
N GLY A 69 9.83 -7.49 -1.29
CA GLY A 69 9.45 -8.49 -0.31
C GLY A 69 10.65 -9.10 0.38
N VAL A 70 10.45 -10.22 1.07
CA VAL A 70 11.50 -10.85 1.85
C VAL A 70 12.72 -11.14 0.98
N LYS A 71 13.89 -10.65 1.41
CA LYS A 71 15.14 -10.81 0.67
C LYS A 71 15.70 -12.22 0.82
N ASN A 72 16.52 -12.65 -0.15
CA ASN A 72 17.33 -13.85 -0.04
C ASN A 72 18.42 -13.70 1.05
N GLU A 73 19.11 -14.79 1.37
CA GLU A 73 20.13 -14.82 2.45
C GLU A 73 21.28 -13.84 2.22
N LYS A 74 21.57 -13.53 0.95
CA LYS A 74 22.64 -12.59 0.57
C LYS A 74 22.18 -11.13 0.62
N GLY A 75 20.89 -10.86 0.82
CA GLY A 75 20.32 -9.51 0.78
C GLY A 75 20.28 -8.87 -0.60
N THR A 76 20.62 -9.58 -1.67
CA THR A 76 20.84 -9.02 -3.02
C THR A 76 19.60 -9.08 -3.93
N GLY A 77 18.51 -9.70 -3.48
CA GLY A 77 17.29 -9.84 -4.26
C GLY A 77 16.21 -10.58 -3.47
N LEU A 78 15.09 -10.89 -4.14
CA LEU A 78 13.97 -11.59 -3.52
C LEU A 78 14.36 -13.02 -3.11
N ASN A 79 13.84 -13.46 -1.98
CA ASN A 79 13.87 -14.87 -1.59
C ASN A 79 13.05 -15.69 -2.59
N LYS A 80 13.36 -16.97 -2.80
CA LYS A 80 12.52 -17.86 -3.61
C LYS A 80 11.14 -18.05 -2.99
N VAL A 81 11.09 -18.18 -1.66
CA VAL A 81 9.86 -18.34 -0.89
C VAL A 81 9.26 -16.96 -0.59
N SER A 82 7.95 -16.80 -0.74
CA SER A 82 7.22 -15.58 -0.41
C SER A 82 6.84 -15.47 1.05
N CYS A 83 6.50 -14.27 1.51
CA CYS A 83 5.93 -14.12 2.84
C CYS A 83 4.63 -14.91 3.03
N GLU A 84 3.81 -15.08 2.00
CA GLU A 84 2.59 -15.88 2.10
C GLU A 84 2.91 -17.36 2.34
N GLU A 85 3.86 -17.92 1.58
CA GLU A 85 4.33 -19.30 1.76
C GLU A 85 5.03 -19.49 3.12
N LEU A 86 5.86 -18.53 3.54
CA LEU A 86 6.47 -18.54 4.87
C LEU A 86 5.42 -18.52 5.98
N LEU A 87 4.34 -17.74 5.81
CA LEU A 87 3.24 -17.70 6.77
C LEU A 87 2.53 -19.05 6.89
N TYR A 88 2.39 -19.79 5.79
CA TYR A 88 1.82 -21.13 5.82
C TYR A 88 2.72 -22.14 6.53
N ASP A 89 4.04 -22.03 6.38
CA ASP A 89 5.00 -22.90 7.09
C ASP A 89 4.89 -22.75 8.62
N MET A 90 4.45 -21.58 9.09
CA MET A 90 4.26 -21.30 10.52
C MET A 90 3.15 -22.14 11.17
N TYR A 91 2.27 -22.77 10.38
CA TYR A 91 1.34 -23.77 10.90
C TYR A 91 2.09 -24.97 11.50
N VAL A 92 3.20 -25.36 10.89
CA VAL A 92 4.07 -26.45 11.36
C VAL A 92 5.12 -25.92 12.33
N ASN A 93 5.66 -24.73 12.05
CA ASN A 93 6.76 -24.11 12.78
C ASN A 93 6.38 -22.72 13.32
N PRO A 94 5.62 -22.62 14.42
CA PRO A 94 5.21 -21.32 14.96
C PRO A 94 6.44 -20.51 15.41
N PRO A 95 6.55 -19.22 15.02
CA PRO A 95 7.70 -18.40 15.38
C PRO A 95 7.67 -17.99 16.86
N VAL A 96 8.81 -17.50 17.34
CA VAL A 96 8.91 -16.82 18.63
C VAL A 96 8.99 -15.32 18.41
N GLY A 97 7.89 -14.61 18.68
CA GLY A 97 7.79 -13.16 18.58
C GLY A 97 7.34 -12.65 17.20
N MET A 98 6.51 -11.61 17.20
CA MET A 98 6.02 -10.94 16.00
C MET A 98 6.05 -9.42 16.23
N THR A 99 6.58 -8.68 15.26
CA THR A 99 6.58 -7.22 15.27
C THR A 99 5.30 -6.69 14.64
N THR A 100 4.74 -5.62 15.20
CA THR A 100 3.62 -4.90 14.59
C THR A 100 4.08 -4.09 13.38
N ASN A 101 3.25 -4.11 12.34
CA ASN A 101 3.46 -3.51 11.03
C ASN A 101 2.29 -2.58 10.74
N THR A 102 2.41 -1.64 9.79
CA THR A 102 1.36 -0.64 9.56
C THR A 102 1.46 -0.11 8.14
N THR A 103 0.53 -0.48 7.27
CA THR A 103 0.34 0.22 5.99
C THR A 103 -0.70 1.31 6.18
N ILE A 104 -0.31 2.57 5.99
CA ILE A 104 -1.22 3.70 6.16
C ILE A 104 -1.33 4.50 4.87
N GLY A 105 -2.55 4.89 4.51
CA GLY A 105 -2.82 5.56 3.25
C GLY A 105 -3.94 6.58 3.31
N ILE A 106 -3.95 7.48 2.32
CA ILE A 106 -5.06 8.39 2.07
C ILE A 106 -5.46 8.36 0.60
N ILE A 107 -6.76 8.31 0.35
CA ILE A 107 -7.40 8.57 -0.95
C ILE A 107 -7.83 10.03 -0.99
N LEU A 108 -7.50 10.71 -2.09
CA LEU A 108 -7.80 12.11 -2.34
C LEU A 108 -8.68 12.20 -3.60
N THR A 109 -9.80 12.90 -3.54
CA THR A 109 -10.64 13.13 -4.72
C THR A 109 -11.30 14.51 -4.71
N ASN A 110 -11.69 15.01 -5.88
CA ASN A 110 -12.57 16.19 -5.99
C ASN A 110 -14.05 15.82 -6.25
N ALA A 111 -14.40 14.53 -6.17
CA ALA A 111 -15.78 14.06 -6.25
C ALA A 111 -16.60 14.54 -5.05
N LYS A 112 -17.81 15.06 -5.29
CA LYS A 112 -18.71 15.56 -4.24
C LYS A 112 -19.28 14.39 -3.42
N PHE A 113 -18.56 14.00 -2.37
CA PHE A 113 -18.95 12.90 -1.47
C PHE A 113 -19.20 13.38 -0.04
N ASN A 114 -20.23 12.81 0.57
CA ASN A 114 -20.51 12.98 1.98
C ASN A 114 -19.69 12.00 2.84
N LYS A 115 -19.83 12.09 4.18
CA LYS A 115 -19.08 11.27 5.13
C LYS A 115 -19.30 9.76 4.95
N THR A 116 -20.52 9.31 4.64
CA THR A 116 -20.81 7.87 4.50
C THR A 116 -20.22 7.31 3.21
N GLN A 117 -20.28 8.07 2.11
CA GLN A 117 -19.62 7.72 0.86
C GLN A 117 -18.10 7.66 1.00
N LEU A 118 -17.49 8.62 1.71
CA LEU A 118 -16.05 8.59 1.98
C LEU A 118 -15.64 7.41 2.88
N CYS A 119 -16.45 7.06 3.88
CA CYS A 119 -16.24 5.86 4.69
C CYS A 119 -16.25 4.59 3.82
N LYS A 120 -17.24 4.48 2.92
CA LYS A 120 -17.30 3.36 1.98
C LYS A 120 -16.12 3.36 1.01
N LEU A 121 -15.71 4.53 0.49
CA LEU A 121 -14.56 4.67 -0.40
C LEU A 121 -13.25 4.23 0.28
N ALA A 122 -13.05 4.62 1.55
CA ALA A 122 -11.92 4.17 2.34
C ALA A 122 -11.89 2.64 2.45
N GLY A 123 -13.04 2.03 2.80
CA GLY A 123 -13.17 0.57 2.85
C GLY A 123 -12.91 -0.11 1.50
N MET A 124 -13.39 0.44 0.38
CA MET A 124 -13.10 -0.08 -0.96
C MET A 124 -11.61 -0.03 -1.27
N GLY A 125 -10.88 1.00 -0.81
CA GLY A 125 -9.44 1.13 -1.04
C GLY A 125 -8.60 -0.03 -0.50
N HIS A 126 -9.10 -0.77 0.49
CA HIS A 126 -8.42 -1.95 1.03
C HIS A 126 -8.28 -3.06 -0.03
N ASP A 127 -9.13 -3.10 -1.05
CA ASP A 127 -8.96 -4.01 -2.19
C ASP A 127 -7.66 -3.71 -2.96
N GLY A 128 -7.26 -2.44 -3.03
CA GLY A 128 -5.96 -2.03 -3.58
C GLY A 128 -4.77 -2.57 -2.78
N TYR A 129 -4.91 -2.66 -1.45
CA TYR A 129 -3.91 -3.31 -0.59
C TYR A 129 -3.84 -4.81 -0.90
N ALA A 130 -4.98 -5.51 -0.89
CA ALA A 130 -5.04 -6.95 -1.17
C ALA A 130 -4.50 -7.33 -2.56
N ARG A 131 -4.66 -6.45 -3.56
CA ARG A 131 -4.09 -6.66 -4.90
C ARG A 131 -2.57 -6.51 -4.95
N SER A 132 -1.99 -5.72 -4.05
CA SER A 132 -0.59 -5.30 -4.12
C SER A 132 0.28 -5.87 -3.00
N ILE A 133 -0.30 -6.38 -1.92
CA ILE A 133 0.42 -6.83 -0.72
C ILE A 133 -0.07 -8.23 -0.35
N ARG A 134 0.84 -9.18 -0.17
CA ARG A 134 0.51 -10.55 0.22
C ARG A 134 1.53 -11.12 1.24
N PRO A 135 1.08 -11.61 2.41
CA PRO A 135 -0.25 -11.44 2.98
C PRO A 135 -0.50 -9.98 3.41
N VAL A 136 -1.76 -9.61 3.64
CA VAL A 136 -2.18 -8.29 4.13
C VAL A 136 -3.33 -8.44 5.14
N HIS A 137 -3.60 -7.42 5.96
CA HIS A 137 -4.63 -7.47 7.01
C HIS A 137 -4.44 -8.60 8.01
N THR A 138 -3.18 -8.99 8.23
CA THR A 138 -2.85 -9.95 9.28
C THR A 138 -3.04 -9.27 10.64
N SER A 139 -3.14 -10.05 11.73
CA SER A 139 -3.12 -9.49 13.09
C SER A 139 -1.83 -8.74 13.43
N MET A 140 -0.78 -8.90 12.60
CA MET A 140 0.47 -8.16 12.71
C MET A 140 0.43 -6.82 11.97
N ASP A 141 -0.62 -6.51 11.19
CA ASP A 141 -0.73 -5.27 10.42
C ASP A 141 -1.80 -4.34 11.02
N GLY A 142 -1.42 -3.08 11.22
CA GLY A 142 -2.32 -1.97 11.57
C GLY A 142 -2.78 -1.22 10.32
N ASP A 143 -3.30 -1.94 9.32
CA ASP A 143 -3.64 -1.34 8.03
C ASP A 143 -4.77 -0.32 8.15
N SER A 144 -4.59 0.88 7.57
CA SER A 144 -5.60 1.95 7.65
C SER A 144 -5.60 2.83 6.42
N ILE A 145 -6.79 3.05 5.86
CA ILE A 145 -7.02 3.98 4.74
C ILE A 145 -7.98 5.07 5.17
N TYR A 146 -7.59 6.32 4.90
CA TYR A 146 -8.45 7.49 5.04
C TYR A 146 -8.91 7.96 3.66
N ALA A 147 -10.09 8.55 3.57
CA ALA A 147 -10.57 9.15 2.33
C ALA A 147 -10.96 10.61 2.56
N MET A 148 -10.48 11.48 1.68
CA MET A 148 -10.78 12.90 1.70
C MET A 148 -11.30 13.34 0.33
N SER A 149 -12.41 14.09 0.37
CA SER A 149 -12.92 14.80 -0.79
C SER A 149 -12.78 16.31 -0.61
N LEU A 150 -12.32 16.98 -1.67
CA LEU A 150 -12.32 18.44 -1.79
C LEU A 150 -12.75 18.83 -3.21
N GLY A 151 -14.06 18.99 -3.42
CA GLY A 151 -14.61 19.47 -4.68
C GLY A 151 -16.11 19.19 -4.84
N ASP A 152 -16.63 19.62 -5.98
CA ASP A 152 -18.05 19.55 -6.33
C ASP A 152 -18.35 18.68 -7.56
N VAL A 153 -17.36 17.92 -8.06
CA VAL A 153 -17.53 17.07 -9.24
C VAL A 153 -18.52 15.95 -8.94
N LYS A 154 -19.61 15.86 -9.69
CA LYS A 154 -20.57 14.76 -9.54
C LYS A 154 -19.98 13.49 -10.17
N ALA A 155 -19.75 12.47 -9.36
CA ALA A 155 -19.24 11.17 -9.81
C ALA A 155 -19.92 10.03 -9.05
N SER A 156 -19.99 8.85 -9.66
CA SER A 156 -20.43 7.63 -8.98
C SER A 156 -19.38 7.16 -7.98
N LEU A 157 -19.83 6.67 -6.82
CA LEU A 157 -18.96 6.06 -5.82
C LEU A 157 -18.19 4.87 -6.40
N ASP A 158 -18.82 4.06 -7.25
CA ASP A 158 -18.20 2.85 -7.81
C ASP A 158 -17.07 3.20 -8.79
N VAL A 159 -17.26 4.27 -9.58
CA VAL A 159 -16.23 4.79 -10.48
C VAL A 159 -15.04 5.29 -9.67
N VAL A 160 -15.28 6.10 -8.63
CA VAL A 160 -14.20 6.64 -7.80
C VAL A 160 -13.52 5.53 -7.00
N GLY A 161 -14.26 4.55 -6.48
CA GLY A 161 -13.69 3.41 -5.76
C GLY A 161 -12.84 2.50 -6.64
N THR A 162 -13.26 2.26 -7.88
CA THR A 162 -12.45 1.50 -8.85
C THR A 162 -11.15 2.25 -9.20
N LEU A 163 -11.23 3.57 -9.43
CA LEU A 163 -10.06 4.41 -9.63
C LEU A 163 -9.17 4.46 -8.39
N ALA A 164 -9.75 4.53 -7.19
CA ALA A 164 -9.03 4.50 -5.93
C ALA A 164 -8.18 3.24 -5.80
N ASN A 165 -8.74 2.07 -6.11
CA ASN A 165 -8.00 0.81 -6.13
C ASN A 165 -6.82 0.85 -7.10
N HIS A 166 -7.01 1.39 -8.30
CA HIS A 166 -5.93 1.53 -9.27
C HIS A 166 -4.81 2.45 -8.75
N VAL A 167 -5.13 3.65 -8.26
CA VAL A 167 -4.11 4.60 -7.80
C VAL A 167 -3.40 4.12 -6.53
N ILE A 168 -4.08 3.37 -5.65
CA ILE A 168 -3.45 2.74 -4.48
C ILE A 168 -2.42 1.69 -4.93
N CYS A 169 -2.76 0.83 -5.90
CA CYS A 169 -1.82 -0.18 -6.42
C CYS A 169 -0.56 0.48 -6.99
N GLU A 170 -0.71 1.54 -7.79
CA GLU A 170 0.42 2.26 -8.37
C GLU A 170 1.23 3.03 -7.32
N ALA A 171 0.58 3.60 -6.30
CA ALA A 171 1.25 4.24 -5.18
C ALA A 171 2.10 3.23 -4.37
N ILE A 172 1.57 2.04 -4.07
CA ILE A 172 2.31 0.96 -3.40
C ILE A 172 3.48 0.47 -4.28
N LYS A 173 3.28 0.32 -5.59
CA LYS A 173 4.35 -0.05 -6.51
C LYS A 173 5.49 0.98 -6.51
N ARG A 174 5.17 2.27 -6.41
CA ARG A 174 6.17 3.35 -6.32
C ARG A 174 6.88 3.37 -4.96
N SER A 175 6.18 3.04 -3.88
CA SER A 175 6.72 3.11 -2.52
C SER A 175 7.84 2.11 -2.23
N VAL A 176 8.09 1.14 -3.11
CA VAL A 176 9.16 0.14 -2.99
C VAL A 176 10.36 0.40 -3.92
N ASN A 177 10.34 1.51 -4.66
CA ASN A 177 11.48 2.00 -5.46
C ASN A 177 12.14 3.17 -4.72
N VAL A 178 12.80 2.87 -3.59
CA VAL A 178 13.34 3.84 -2.63
C VAL A 178 14.86 3.79 -2.57
#